data_AF-A0A2G2GHU0-F1
#
_entry.id   AF-A0A2G2GHU0-F1
#
_cell.length_a   1.000
_cell.length_b   1.000
_cell.length_c   1.000
_cell.angle_alpha   90.00
_cell.angle_beta   90.00
_cell.angle_gamma   90.00
#
_symmetry.space_group_name_H-M   'P 1'
#
loop_
_entity.id
_entity.type
_entity.pdbx_description
1 polymer ?
#
loop_
_entity_poly.entity_id
_entity_poly.type
_entity_poly.pdbx_seq_one_letter_code
_entity_poly.pdbx_strand_id
1 'polypeptide(L)'
;MSKIIKIGTRESELALWQANLVQNQLQELGYQVQIVPIKSSGDIELDVPLYEMGITGIFTKALDVAMLTGQVDIAVHSLKDVPTALPLGIVQAAVLERANHHDVLVYQENRDVITPYEGVVATGSLRRKAEWLHKYPKHTVVGLRGNVNTRLQKLENHHWNGAIFAAAGLARLGKMPDTHTVLDWMVPAPAQGAIMIAALAADSFSQEACAKLNHEASEICTRIEREFLRALEGGCTAPIGAYATMKPGRFMGHVIDFHGVLLSRDGTTRLEVTKTAKLSDPVAFAKSCAYDILMQGGKDILAADAVQAEAEANIKAKAIPKVITAAPQDDYVKEPTEIVLKDAAGIAHVVSTKVLSESQLMMVNKDIKIEELDFITTKILPIPPEAVRTDSMIITSQTTVRALLASFPRLNLRFKNIYCVGDKTKALVEERLGRVLYTAPSSKALAIYLCQNMSSRAVTYFCGNLRRGDISKMLGANNIKVTEVPAYETKYSGRKVVGEFSGVMFYSPSGVRSFVKANASDKIAFCIGETTAHEARTYFKNVVVAKQSTIEHMLKMVNDYYDES
;
A
#
# COMPACT_ATOMS: atom_id res chain seq x y z
N MET A 1 -20.62 32.15 -1.31
CA MET A 1 -19.24 32.14 -1.86
C MET A 1 -19.08 30.87 -2.68
N SER A 2 -18.47 30.94 -3.85
CA SER A 2 -18.17 29.74 -4.66
C SER A 2 -17.12 28.88 -3.93
N LYS A 3 -17.27 27.55 -3.98
CA LYS A 3 -16.30 26.60 -3.41
C LYS A 3 -14.98 26.73 -4.15
N ILE A 4 -13.87 26.83 -3.40
CA ILE A 4 -12.50 26.74 -3.94
C ILE A 4 -12.14 25.26 -4.05
N ILE A 5 -11.73 24.80 -5.24
CA ILE A 5 -11.25 23.43 -5.46
C ILE A 5 -9.77 23.35 -5.06
N LYS A 6 -9.45 22.54 -4.06
CA LYS A 6 -8.08 22.29 -3.60
C LYS A 6 -7.47 21.10 -4.37
N ILE A 7 -6.40 21.35 -5.11
CA ILE A 7 -5.67 20.35 -5.88
C ILE A 7 -4.48 19.82 -5.08
N GLY A 8 -4.57 18.57 -4.64
CA GLY A 8 -3.43 17.81 -4.11
C GLY A 8 -2.46 17.41 -5.22
N THR A 9 -1.16 17.65 -4.98
CA THR A 9 -0.10 17.17 -5.87
C THR A 9 1.20 16.92 -5.09
N ARG A 10 2.15 16.20 -5.69
CA ARG A 10 3.50 16.04 -5.12
C ARG A 10 4.34 17.29 -5.35
N GLU A 11 5.38 17.46 -4.53
CA GLU A 11 6.30 18.62 -4.61
C GLU A 11 7.28 18.56 -5.80
N SER A 12 7.39 17.43 -6.51
CA SER A 12 8.28 17.33 -7.67
C SER A 12 7.85 18.28 -8.79
N GLU A 13 8.81 18.89 -9.49
CA GLU A 13 8.57 19.85 -10.58
C GLU A 13 7.57 19.34 -11.62
N LEU A 14 7.68 18.06 -12.03
CA LEU A 14 6.74 17.47 -12.98
C LEU A 14 5.32 17.36 -12.43
N ALA A 15 5.16 17.01 -11.15
CA ALA A 15 3.85 16.90 -10.52
C ALA A 15 3.21 18.28 -10.32
N LEU A 16 4.00 19.29 -9.97
CA LEU A 16 3.55 20.69 -9.93
C LEU A 16 3.15 21.17 -11.32
N TRP A 17 3.93 20.87 -12.37
CA TRP A 17 3.56 21.20 -13.75
C TRP A 17 2.19 20.61 -14.12
N GLN A 18 1.94 19.34 -13.77
CA GLN A 18 0.67 18.66 -14.05
C GLN A 18 -0.49 19.30 -13.28
N ALA A 19 -0.27 19.68 -12.01
CA ALA A 19 -1.28 20.35 -11.20
C ALA A 19 -1.59 21.77 -11.72
N ASN A 20 -0.58 22.52 -12.18
CA ASN A 20 -0.77 23.83 -12.79
C ASN A 20 -1.56 23.73 -14.11
N LEU A 21 -1.32 22.71 -14.93
CA LEU A 21 -2.12 22.47 -16.13
C LEU A 21 -3.62 22.31 -15.78
N VAL A 22 -3.93 21.47 -14.80
CA VAL A 22 -5.32 21.25 -14.35
C VAL A 22 -5.90 22.52 -13.72
N GLN A 23 -5.11 23.24 -12.92
CA GLN A 23 -5.51 24.51 -12.31
C GLN A 23 -5.93 25.52 -13.39
N ASN A 24 -5.09 25.73 -14.40
CA ASN A 24 -5.35 26.68 -15.48
C ASN A 24 -6.64 26.33 -16.24
N GLN A 25 -6.81 25.05 -16.61
CA GLN A 25 -8.01 24.59 -17.31
C GLN A 25 -9.29 24.76 -16.48
N LEU A 26 -9.25 24.50 -15.17
CA LEU A 26 -10.40 24.74 -14.29
C LEU A 26 -10.68 26.24 -14.10
N GLN A 27 -9.64 27.07 -14.04
CA GLN A 27 -9.78 28.53 -13.94
C GLN A 27 -10.39 29.14 -15.21
N GLU A 28 -10.01 28.64 -16.39
CA GLU A 28 -10.62 29.03 -17.68
C GLU A 28 -12.12 28.71 -17.73
N LEU A 29 -12.55 27.64 -17.05
CA LEU A 29 -13.97 27.29 -16.87
C LEU A 29 -14.68 28.10 -15.76
N GLY A 30 -13.98 29.03 -15.11
CA GLY A 30 -14.54 29.92 -14.08
C GLY A 30 -14.52 29.38 -12.65
N TYR A 31 -13.82 28.27 -12.38
CA TYR A 31 -13.68 27.74 -11.03
C TYR A 31 -12.56 28.44 -10.25
N GLN A 32 -12.78 28.64 -8.94
CA GLN A 32 -11.70 29.04 -8.03
C GLN A 32 -10.90 27.82 -7.62
N VAL A 33 -9.58 27.89 -7.72
CA VAL A 33 -8.69 26.73 -7.57
C VAL A 33 -7.42 27.09 -6.81
N GLN A 34 -7.01 26.21 -5.90
CA GLN A 34 -5.78 26.33 -5.12
C GLN A 34 -4.96 25.04 -5.18
N ILE A 35 -3.66 25.13 -5.46
CA ILE A 35 -2.74 23.98 -5.37
C ILE A 35 -2.27 23.80 -3.92
N VAL A 36 -2.30 22.55 -3.44
CA VAL A 36 -1.85 22.12 -2.12
C VAL A 36 -0.80 21.02 -2.30
N PRO A 37 0.51 21.36 -2.26
CA PRO A 37 1.56 20.36 -2.33
C PRO A 37 1.56 19.45 -1.09
N ILE A 38 1.67 18.14 -1.32
CA ILE A 38 1.71 17.09 -0.28
C ILE A 38 3.04 16.35 -0.37
N LYS A 39 3.74 16.25 0.78
CA LYS A 39 4.97 15.45 0.88
C LYS A 39 4.65 13.96 0.88
N SER A 40 5.32 13.20 0.03
CA SER A 40 5.20 11.74 -0.01
C SER A 40 6.49 11.06 0.46
N SER A 41 6.38 9.88 1.10
CA SER A 41 7.53 9.08 1.52
C SER A 41 8.39 8.59 0.33
N GLY A 42 7.80 8.44 -0.86
CA GLY A 42 8.51 8.13 -2.11
C GLY A 42 9.40 9.26 -2.64
N ASP A 43 9.27 10.48 -2.10
CA ASP A 43 10.18 11.59 -2.35
C ASP A 43 11.37 11.61 -1.37
N ILE A 44 11.29 10.84 -0.28
CA ILE A 44 12.28 10.81 0.81
C ILE A 44 13.21 9.58 0.69
N GLU A 45 12.71 8.43 0.24
CA GLU A 45 13.49 7.18 0.13
C GLU A 45 13.96 6.90 -1.32
N LEU A 46 15.17 7.34 -1.67
CA LEU A 46 15.74 7.23 -3.03
C LEU A 46 16.56 5.95 -3.29
N ASP A 47 16.91 5.20 -2.25
CA ASP A 47 17.92 4.13 -2.31
C ASP A 47 17.37 2.69 -2.51
N VAL A 48 16.04 2.51 -2.53
CA VAL A 48 15.40 1.18 -2.69
C VAL A 48 14.64 1.08 -4.03
N PRO A 49 14.87 0.07 -4.88
CA PRO A 49 14.07 -0.27 -6.06
C PRO A 49 12.53 -0.28 -5.86
N LEU A 50 11.77 0.20 -6.85
CA LEU A 50 10.32 0.51 -6.78
C LEU A 50 9.51 -0.78 -6.64
N TYR A 51 10.00 -1.84 -7.27
CA TYR A 51 9.48 -3.19 -7.17
C TYR A 51 9.84 -3.88 -5.83
N GLU A 52 10.86 -3.39 -5.12
CA GLU A 52 11.30 -3.94 -3.82
C GLU A 52 10.58 -3.33 -2.62
N MET A 53 9.89 -2.19 -2.82
CA MET A 53 9.16 -1.55 -1.73
C MET A 53 7.81 -2.22 -1.44
N GLY A 54 7.39 -3.25 -2.19
CA GLY A 54 6.27 -4.15 -1.86
C GLY A 54 4.89 -3.50 -1.66
N ILE A 55 4.75 -2.20 -1.89
CA ILE A 55 3.55 -1.41 -1.63
C ILE A 55 3.04 -0.88 -2.98
N THR A 56 1.90 -1.35 -3.44
CA THR A 56 1.14 -0.68 -4.50
C THR A 56 0.73 0.71 -4.01
N GLY A 57 1.00 1.76 -4.78
CA GLY A 57 0.54 3.13 -4.48
C GLY A 57 1.47 3.99 -3.61
N ILE A 58 2.78 3.73 -3.56
CA ILE A 58 3.74 4.54 -2.77
C ILE A 58 3.67 6.04 -3.11
N PHE A 59 3.42 6.38 -4.37
CA PHE A 59 3.28 7.77 -4.82
C PHE A 59 1.88 8.35 -4.63
N THR A 60 0.85 7.52 -4.48
CA THR A 60 -0.54 7.98 -4.34
C THR A 60 -0.97 8.05 -2.89
N LYS A 61 -0.46 7.19 -2.00
CA LYS A 61 -0.95 7.02 -0.63
C LYS A 61 -1.03 8.32 0.19
N ALA A 62 -0.02 9.19 0.09
CA ALA A 62 -0.05 10.47 0.80
C ALA A 62 -1.16 11.39 0.28
N LEU A 63 -1.38 11.41 -1.04
CA LEU A 63 -2.45 12.15 -1.69
C LEU A 63 -3.82 11.52 -1.41
N ASP A 64 -3.92 10.19 -1.40
CA ASP A 64 -5.13 9.45 -1.07
C ASP A 64 -5.59 9.78 0.37
N VAL A 65 -4.66 9.84 1.33
CA VAL A 65 -4.94 10.26 2.72
C VAL A 65 -5.37 11.74 2.77
N ALA A 66 -4.68 12.63 2.06
CA ALA A 66 -5.04 14.05 2.00
C ALA A 66 -6.47 14.25 1.45
N MET A 67 -6.86 13.49 0.42
CA MET A 67 -8.23 13.49 -0.10
C MET A 67 -9.22 12.98 0.93
N LEU A 68 -9.01 11.79 1.50
CA LEU A 68 -9.94 11.17 2.44
C LEU A 68 -10.13 11.93 3.75
N THR A 69 -9.14 12.74 4.14
CA THR A 69 -9.19 13.64 5.31
C THR A 69 -9.74 15.03 5.00
N GLY A 70 -10.13 15.31 3.74
CA GLY A 70 -10.66 16.61 3.33
C GLY A 70 -9.62 17.73 3.24
N GLN A 71 -8.33 17.40 3.29
CA GLN A 71 -7.25 18.39 3.10
C GLN A 71 -7.25 18.93 1.66
N VAL A 72 -7.57 18.08 0.69
CA VAL A 72 -7.69 18.42 -0.73
C VAL A 72 -8.97 17.82 -1.33
N ASP A 73 -9.54 18.46 -2.35
CA ASP A 73 -10.78 18.02 -3.00
C ASP A 73 -10.50 17.05 -4.17
N ILE A 74 -9.45 17.34 -4.93
CA ILE A 74 -8.98 16.52 -6.05
C ILE A 74 -7.48 16.26 -5.96
N ALA A 75 -7.00 15.19 -6.59
CA ALA A 75 -5.57 14.92 -6.73
C ALA A 75 -5.19 14.69 -8.20
N VAL A 76 -4.02 15.19 -8.59
CA VAL A 76 -3.53 15.10 -9.97
C VAL A 76 -2.35 14.13 -10.05
N HIS A 77 -2.45 13.16 -10.95
CA HIS A 77 -1.45 12.10 -11.09
C HIS A 77 -1.03 11.86 -12.55
N SER A 78 0.21 11.43 -12.73
CA SER A 78 0.57 10.65 -13.92
C SER A 78 -0.16 9.30 -13.84
N LEU A 79 -1.05 9.00 -14.79
CA LEU A 79 -1.97 7.84 -14.66
C LEU A 79 -1.24 6.49 -14.63
N LYS A 80 -0.06 6.38 -15.24
CA LYS A 80 0.79 5.18 -15.16
C LYS A 80 1.30 4.87 -13.75
N ASP A 81 1.33 5.85 -12.84
CA ASP A 81 1.82 5.69 -11.47
C ASP A 81 0.68 5.40 -10.47
N VAL A 82 -0.57 5.38 -10.96
CA VAL A 82 -1.78 5.12 -10.16
C VAL A 82 -2.03 3.61 -10.11
N PRO A 83 -2.24 3.00 -8.92
CA PRO A 83 -2.61 1.59 -8.79
C PRO A 83 -3.83 1.22 -9.62
N THR A 84 -3.90 -0.01 -10.15
CA THR A 84 -5.04 -0.49 -10.96
C THR A 84 -6.38 -0.44 -10.21
N ALA A 85 -6.35 -0.57 -8.88
CA ALA A 85 -7.50 -0.36 -8.00
C ALA A 85 -7.33 0.91 -7.16
N LEU A 86 -8.28 1.84 -7.25
CA LEU A 86 -8.33 3.04 -6.41
C LEU A 86 -8.85 2.70 -4.99
N PRO A 87 -8.44 3.48 -3.97
CA PRO A 87 -9.00 3.37 -2.62
C PRO A 87 -10.52 3.59 -2.59
N LEU A 88 -11.20 2.96 -1.62
CA LEU A 88 -12.63 3.16 -1.41
C LEU A 88 -12.91 4.64 -1.09
N GLY A 89 -13.88 5.24 -1.78
CA GLY A 89 -14.25 6.64 -1.62
C GLY A 89 -13.51 7.61 -2.56
N ILE A 90 -12.52 7.14 -3.31
CA ILE A 90 -11.84 7.90 -4.37
C ILE A 90 -12.24 7.35 -5.74
N VAL A 91 -12.54 8.23 -6.68
CA VAL A 91 -12.92 7.89 -8.06
C VAL A 91 -12.04 8.63 -9.06
N GLN A 92 -11.88 8.06 -10.25
CA GLN A 92 -11.34 8.76 -11.40
C GLN A 92 -12.39 9.76 -11.88
N ALA A 93 -12.10 11.06 -11.75
CA ALA A 93 -13.02 12.11 -12.16
C ALA A 93 -12.81 12.52 -13.63
N ALA A 94 -11.56 12.50 -14.10
CA ALA A 94 -11.23 12.78 -15.49
C ALA A 94 -9.86 12.23 -15.89
N VAL A 95 -9.69 11.99 -17.18
CA VAL A 95 -8.40 11.76 -17.83
C VAL A 95 -8.23 12.83 -18.91
N LEU A 96 -7.15 13.62 -18.81
CA LEU A 96 -6.86 14.65 -19.80
C LEU A 96 -6.42 14.03 -21.14
N GLU A 97 -6.40 14.83 -22.19
CA GLU A 97 -5.83 14.43 -23.47
C GLU A 97 -4.41 13.89 -23.31
N ARG A 98 -4.17 12.71 -23.88
CA ARG A 98 -2.92 11.98 -23.72
C ARG A 98 -1.80 12.64 -24.52
N ALA A 99 -0.72 12.99 -23.83
CA ALA A 99 0.51 13.46 -24.46
C ALA A 99 1.31 12.31 -25.11
N ASN A 100 2.49 12.63 -25.65
CA ASN A 100 3.39 11.63 -26.26
C ASN A 100 3.62 10.42 -25.34
N HIS A 101 3.26 9.23 -25.82
CA HIS A 101 3.31 7.98 -25.08
C HIS A 101 4.65 7.26 -25.20
N HIS A 102 5.50 7.63 -26.17
CA HIS A 102 6.76 6.95 -26.43
C HIS A 102 7.76 7.07 -25.28
N ASP A 103 8.62 6.07 -25.19
CA ASP A 103 9.89 6.19 -24.49
C ASP A 103 10.94 6.80 -25.42
N VAL A 104 11.91 7.50 -24.83
CA VAL A 104 13.07 8.06 -25.53
C VAL A 104 14.34 7.60 -24.84
N LEU A 105 15.34 7.27 -25.64
CA LEU A 105 16.71 7.12 -25.19
C LEU A 105 17.37 8.50 -25.23
N VAL A 106 17.89 8.95 -24.10
CA VAL A 106 18.71 10.16 -23.99
C VAL A 106 20.17 9.74 -23.82
N TYR A 107 21.09 10.36 -24.55
CA TYR A 107 22.52 10.05 -24.55
C TYR A 107 23.37 11.32 -24.64
N GLN A 108 24.69 11.18 -24.59
CA GLN A 108 25.64 12.31 -24.71
C GLN A 108 26.28 12.33 -26.10
N GLU A 109 26.53 13.51 -26.66
CA GLU A 109 27.05 13.70 -28.05
C GLU A 109 28.34 12.93 -28.35
N ASN A 110 29.21 12.73 -27.35
CA ASN A 110 30.52 12.10 -27.50
C ASN A 110 30.58 10.64 -27.03
N ARG A 111 29.43 9.98 -26.87
CA ARG A 111 29.38 8.54 -26.58
C ARG A 111 28.82 7.83 -27.79
N ASP A 112 29.61 6.88 -28.31
CA ASP A 112 29.23 6.10 -29.49
C ASP A 112 27.76 5.69 -29.41
N VAL A 113 27.05 5.98 -30.50
CA VAL A 113 25.67 5.55 -30.72
C VAL A 113 25.60 4.08 -30.36
N ILE A 114 24.62 3.74 -29.52
CA ILE A 114 24.39 2.38 -29.02
C ILE A 114 24.63 1.35 -30.12
N THR A 115 25.73 0.62 -29.99
CA THR A 115 26.03 -0.48 -30.90
C THR A 115 25.10 -1.65 -30.59
N PRO A 116 24.87 -2.59 -31.52
CA PRO A 116 24.11 -3.80 -31.21
C PRO A 116 24.91 -4.85 -30.39
N TYR A 117 26.20 -4.61 -30.13
CA TYR A 117 27.10 -5.61 -29.55
C TYR A 117 27.37 -5.38 -28.06
N GLU A 118 27.54 -4.13 -27.65
CA GLU A 118 27.78 -3.75 -26.26
C GLU A 118 27.25 -2.34 -25.97
N GLY A 119 26.73 -2.16 -24.75
CA GLY A 119 26.22 -0.88 -24.28
C GLY A 119 25.65 -0.98 -22.87
N VAL A 120 25.81 0.11 -22.11
CA VAL A 120 25.26 0.28 -20.75
C VAL A 120 24.12 1.30 -20.81
N VAL A 121 22.90 0.85 -20.51
CA VAL A 121 21.71 1.73 -20.50
C VAL A 121 21.07 1.78 -19.13
N ALA A 122 20.70 2.99 -18.69
CA ALA A 122 20.15 3.21 -17.38
C ALA A 122 18.62 3.34 -17.39
N THR A 123 17.94 2.50 -16.60
CA THR A 123 16.50 2.59 -16.35
C THR A 123 16.12 1.91 -15.04
N GLY A 124 15.19 2.51 -14.31
CA GLY A 124 14.59 1.90 -13.10
C GLY A 124 13.34 1.05 -13.38
N SER A 125 12.92 0.92 -14.64
CA SER A 125 11.69 0.21 -15.04
C SER A 125 12.01 -1.20 -15.53
N LEU A 126 11.35 -2.20 -14.94
CA LEU A 126 11.47 -3.61 -15.36
C LEU A 126 10.95 -3.83 -16.78
N ARG A 127 9.84 -3.17 -17.17
CA ARG A 127 9.34 -3.16 -18.54
C ARG A 127 10.41 -2.70 -19.53
N ARG A 128 10.96 -1.49 -19.33
CA ARG A 128 12.00 -0.93 -20.22
C ARG A 128 13.23 -1.81 -20.26
N LYS A 129 13.66 -2.36 -19.11
CA LYS A 129 14.79 -3.29 -19.03
C LYS A 129 14.54 -4.53 -19.89
N ALA A 130 13.40 -5.20 -19.72
CA ALA A 130 13.09 -6.42 -20.45
C ALA A 130 12.98 -6.18 -21.95
N GLU A 131 12.27 -5.12 -22.38
CA GLU A 131 12.15 -4.77 -23.80
C GLU A 131 13.49 -4.37 -24.40
N TRP A 132 14.32 -3.66 -23.65
CA TRP A 132 15.68 -3.31 -24.07
C TRP A 132 16.56 -4.54 -24.26
N LEU A 133 16.60 -5.45 -23.29
CA LEU A 133 17.38 -6.67 -23.37
C LEU A 133 16.84 -7.65 -24.41
N HIS A 134 15.54 -7.61 -24.70
CA HIS A 134 14.97 -8.38 -25.80
C HIS A 134 15.55 -7.93 -27.16
N LYS A 135 15.66 -6.61 -27.38
CA LYS A 135 16.23 -6.06 -28.62
C LYS A 135 17.77 -6.11 -28.64
N TYR A 136 18.39 -5.93 -27.48
CA TYR A 136 19.85 -5.89 -27.31
C TYR A 136 20.32 -6.85 -26.20
N PRO A 137 20.36 -8.17 -26.45
CA PRO A 137 20.62 -9.18 -25.41
C PRO A 137 22.00 -9.11 -24.76
N LYS A 138 22.97 -8.47 -25.42
CA LYS A 138 24.35 -8.32 -24.92
C LYS A 138 24.55 -7.03 -24.10
N HIS A 139 23.54 -6.18 -24.00
CA HIS A 139 23.64 -4.92 -23.26
C HIS A 139 23.53 -5.14 -21.76
N THR A 140 24.13 -4.22 -21.01
CA THR A 140 23.95 -4.14 -19.56
C THR A 140 22.92 -3.07 -19.24
N VAL A 141 21.95 -3.40 -18.39
CA VAL A 141 20.96 -2.43 -17.89
C VAL A 141 21.21 -2.14 -16.41
N VAL A 142 21.44 -0.88 -16.09
CA VAL A 142 21.71 -0.39 -14.72
C VAL A 142 20.54 0.39 -14.16
N GLY A 143 20.40 0.40 -12.84
CA GLY A 143 19.28 1.07 -12.16
C GLY A 143 19.39 2.59 -12.23
N LEU A 144 18.25 3.25 -12.47
CA LEU A 144 18.14 4.72 -12.48
C LEU A 144 16.95 5.19 -11.63
N ARG A 145 17.23 6.07 -10.67
CA ARG A 145 16.26 6.64 -9.71
C ARG A 145 16.41 8.12 -9.50
N GLY A 146 15.34 8.72 -8.99
CA GLY A 146 15.20 10.15 -8.76
C GLY A 146 14.04 10.74 -9.56
N ASN A 147 13.83 12.04 -9.44
CA ASN A 147 12.97 12.81 -10.36
C ASN A 147 13.67 13.00 -11.72
N VAL A 148 13.03 13.67 -12.69
CA VAL A 148 13.58 13.84 -14.05
C VAL A 148 14.95 14.54 -14.01
N ASN A 149 15.09 15.64 -13.27
CA ASN A 149 16.33 16.41 -13.20
C ASN A 149 17.50 15.60 -12.63
N THR A 150 17.30 14.95 -11.49
CA THR A 150 18.33 14.12 -10.86
C THR A 150 18.74 12.93 -11.73
N ARG A 151 17.83 12.41 -12.56
CA ARG A 151 18.15 11.34 -13.52
C ARG A 151 18.96 11.84 -14.72
N LEU A 152 18.63 13.02 -15.25
CA LEU A 152 19.43 13.67 -16.30
C LEU A 152 20.85 13.98 -15.79
N GLN A 153 20.97 14.53 -14.58
CA GLN A 153 22.26 14.77 -13.94
C GLN A 153 23.05 13.47 -13.70
N LYS A 154 22.39 12.38 -13.31
CA LYS A 154 23.04 11.06 -13.19
C LYS A 154 23.53 10.55 -14.54
N LEU A 155 22.75 10.71 -15.60
CA LEU A 155 23.21 10.36 -16.96
C LEU A 155 24.47 11.14 -17.33
N GLU A 156 24.55 12.42 -16.96
CA GLU A 156 25.73 13.23 -17.22
C GLU A 156 26.97 12.77 -16.44
N ASN A 157 26.77 12.41 -15.18
CA ASN A 157 27.85 12.07 -14.24
C ASN A 157 28.35 10.62 -14.32
N HIS A 158 27.60 9.72 -14.95
CA HIS A 158 27.98 8.31 -15.07
C HIS A 158 28.40 7.96 -16.50
N HIS A 159 29.20 6.90 -16.67
CA HIS A 159 29.65 6.38 -17.97
C HIS A 159 28.65 5.40 -18.61
N TRP A 160 27.39 5.82 -18.77
CA TRP A 160 26.37 5.05 -19.49
C TRP A 160 26.23 5.49 -20.96
N ASN A 161 25.95 4.58 -21.88
CA ASN A 161 25.66 4.95 -23.28
C ASN A 161 24.35 5.72 -23.41
N GLY A 162 23.40 5.52 -22.49
CA GLY A 162 22.20 6.34 -22.44
C GLY A 162 21.29 5.98 -21.27
N ALA A 163 20.20 6.73 -21.13
CA ALA A 163 19.15 6.47 -20.15
C ALA A 163 17.77 6.61 -20.79
N ILE A 164 16.82 5.78 -20.37
CA ILE A 164 15.49 5.75 -20.98
C ILE A 164 14.50 6.58 -20.15
N PHE A 165 13.84 7.53 -20.81
CA PHE A 165 12.84 8.44 -20.23
C PHE A 165 11.49 8.32 -20.94
N ALA A 166 10.44 8.82 -20.31
CA ALA A 166 9.15 9.00 -21.01
C ALA A 166 9.19 10.35 -21.72
N ALA A 167 8.86 10.38 -23.02
CA ALA A 167 8.91 11.59 -23.82
C ALA A 167 8.07 12.71 -23.21
N ALA A 168 6.83 12.39 -22.78
CA ALA A 168 5.94 13.34 -22.12
C ALA A 168 6.55 14.00 -20.88
N GLY A 169 7.35 13.27 -20.07
CA GLY A 169 7.95 13.84 -18.86
C GLY A 169 8.99 14.91 -19.17
N LEU A 170 9.83 14.67 -20.19
CA LEU A 170 10.84 15.63 -20.64
C LEU A 170 10.22 16.83 -21.35
N ALA A 171 9.23 16.58 -22.22
CA ALA A 171 8.54 17.63 -22.97
C ALA A 171 7.80 18.62 -22.04
N ARG A 172 7.10 18.11 -21.01
CA ARG A 172 6.39 18.94 -20.03
C ARG A 172 7.32 19.90 -19.28
N LEU A 173 8.53 19.44 -18.95
CA LEU A 173 9.52 20.25 -18.25
C LEU A 173 10.36 21.14 -19.19
N GLY A 174 10.20 21.03 -20.51
CA GLY A 174 11.09 21.70 -21.46
C GLY A 174 12.55 21.22 -21.33
N LYS A 175 12.74 19.94 -20.97
CA LYS A 175 14.06 19.33 -20.69
C LYS A 175 14.44 18.23 -21.69
N MET A 176 13.83 18.20 -22.87
CA MET A 176 14.22 17.24 -23.91
C MET A 176 15.58 17.65 -24.48
N PRO A 177 16.63 16.83 -24.35
CA PRO A 177 17.92 17.14 -24.94
C PRO A 177 17.91 16.89 -26.45
N ASP A 178 18.74 17.60 -27.21
CA ASP A 178 18.89 17.37 -28.66
C ASP A 178 19.40 15.95 -28.95
N THR A 179 20.23 15.41 -28.05
CA THR A 179 20.72 14.04 -28.07
C THR A 179 19.71 13.03 -27.52
N HIS A 180 18.64 12.81 -28.29
CA HIS A 180 17.67 11.78 -28.00
C HIS A 180 17.26 10.97 -29.23
N THR A 181 16.73 9.77 -28.99
CA THR A 181 16.12 8.93 -30.01
C THR A 181 14.81 8.38 -29.48
N VAL A 182 13.76 8.50 -30.28
CA VAL A 182 12.44 7.91 -29.98
C VAL A 182 12.53 6.40 -30.11
N LEU A 183 12.07 5.68 -29.09
CA LEU A 183 12.00 4.22 -29.07
C LEU A 183 10.60 3.79 -29.52
N ASP A 184 10.33 3.90 -30.82
CA ASP A 184 9.05 3.55 -31.46
C ASP A 184 8.66 2.07 -31.31
N TRP A 185 9.66 1.20 -31.23
CA TRP A 185 9.55 -0.24 -31.01
C TRP A 185 9.24 -0.63 -29.56
N MET A 186 9.43 0.28 -28.60
CA MET A 186 9.21 -0.01 -27.17
C MET A 186 7.76 0.27 -26.81
N VAL A 187 7.03 -0.77 -26.40
CA VAL A 187 5.62 -0.66 -26.01
C VAL A 187 5.55 0.10 -24.69
N PRO A 188 4.75 1.19 -24.59
CA PRO A 188 4.76 2.04 -23.42
C PRO A 188 4.19 1.34 -22.18
N ALA A 189 4.48 1.92 -21.02
CA ALA A 189 3.77 1.54 -19.79
C ALA A 189 2.27 1.87 -19.96
N PRO A 190 1.37 1.03 -19.42
CA PRO A 190 -0.06 1.32 -19.41
C PRO A 190 -0.33 2.74 -18.91
N ALA A 191 -1.11 3.50 -19.68
CA ALA A 191 -1.46 4.90 -19.46
C ALA A 191 -0.30 5.91 -19.47
N GLN A 192 0.87 5.57 -20.02
CA GLN A 192 1.97 6.53 -20.17
C GLN A 192 1.54 7.74 -21.03
N GLY A 193 1.88 8.94 -20.56
CA GLY A 193 1.52 10.20 -21.22
C GLY A 193 0.20 10.80 -20.74
N ALA A 194 -0.68 10.01 -20.12
CA ALA A 194 -1.96 10.50 -19.59
C ALA A 194 -1.81 11.13 -18.20
N ILE A 195 -2.59 12.18 -17.94
CA ILE A 195 -2.80 12.78 -16.62
C ILE A 195 -4.21 12.40 -16.18
N MET A 196 -4.34 11.96 -14.93
CA MET A 196 -5.63 11.65 -14.32
C MET A 196 -5.89 12.56 -13.14
N ILE A 197 -7.15 12.98 -13.01
CA ILE A 197 -7.69 13.71 -11.88
C ILE A 197 -8.54 12.75 -11.06
N ALA A 198 -8.17 12.54 -9.81
CA ALA A 198 -8.95 11.80 -8.83
C ALA A 198 -9.81 12.78 -8.01
N ALA A 199 -11.02 12.39 -7.66
CA ALA A 199 -11.90 13.14 -6.76
C ALA A 199 -12.52 12.22 -5.69
N LEU A 200 -13.02 12.81 -4.62
CA LEU A 200 -13.86 12.08 -3.67
C LEU A 200 -15.20 11.72 -4.32
N ALA A 201 -15.64 10.47 -4.13
CA ALA A 201 -16.92 9.98 -4.65
C ALA A 201 -18.12 10.79 -4.15
N ALA A 202 -18.02 11.35 -2.94
CA ALA A 202 -19.07 12.16 -2.32
C ALA A 202 -19.06 13.63 -2.76
N ASP A 203 -18.03 14.10 -3.46
CA ASP A 203 -17.88 15.50 -3.88
C ASP A 203 -18.35 15.69 -5.33
N SER A 204 -19.67 15.81 -5.51
CA SER A 204 -20.27 15.98 -6.84
C SER A 204 -19.81 17.26 -7.53
N PHE A 205 -19.60 18.35 -6.78
CA PHE A 205 -19.15 19.63 -7.33
C PHE A 205 -17.79 19.50 -8.03
N SER A 206 -16.81 18.90 -7.37
CA SER A 206 -15.48 18.71 -7.96
C SER A 206 -15.52 17.70 -9.10
N GLN A 207 -16.32 16.62 -9.00
CA GLN A 207 -16.50 15.65 -10.08
C GLN A 207 -17.08 16.30 -11.35
N GLU A 208 -18.14 17.10 -11.21
CA GLU A 208 -18.76 17.81 -12.33
C GLU A 208 -17.81 18.84 -12.96
N ALA A 209 -17.01 19.54 -12.14
CA ALA A 209 -15.99 20.46 -12.63
C ALA A 209 -14.91 19.73 -13.44
N CYS A 210 -14.41 18.61 -12.93
CA CYS A 210 -13.36 17.82 -13.58
C CYS A 210 -13.86 17.09 -14.83
N ALA A 211 -15.12 16.64 -14.86
CA ALA A 211 -15.70 15.95 -16.01
C ALA A 211 -15.65 16.79 -17.29
N LYS A 212 -15.67 18.12 -17.18
CA LYS A 212 -15.52 19.05 -18.32
C LYS A 212 -14.12 19.02 -18.94
N LEU A 213 -13.11 18.53 -18.21
CA LEU A 213 -11.74 18.37 -18.70
C LEU A 213 -11.47 16.97 -19.26
N ASN A 214 -12.42 16.04 -19.12
CA ASN A 214 -12.23 14.66 -19.52
C ASN A 214 -12.14 14.54 -21.04
N HIS A 215 -11.08 13.88 -21.51
CA HIS A 215 -10.93 13.49 -22.89
C HIS A 215 -11.29 12.02 -23.06
N GLU A 216 -12.52 11.78 -23.52
CA GLU A 216 -13.15 10.46 -23.60
C GLU A 216 -12.28 9.41 -24.32
N ALA A 217 -11.65 9.78 -25.44
CA ALA A 217 -10.78 8.87 -26.18
C ALA A 217 -9.58 8.40 -25.35
N SER A 218 -8.96 9.32 -24.60
CA SER A 218 -7.84 8.99 -23.71
C SER A 218 -8.29 8.19 -22.50
N GLU A 219 -9.45 8.52 -21.92
CA GLU A 219 -10.04 7.74 -20.83
C GLU A 219 -10.30 6.29 -21.25
N ILE A 220 -10.95 6.08 -22.40
CA ILE A 220 -11.25 4.73 -22.91
C ILE A 220 -9.97 3.95 -23.18
N CYS A 221 -9.01 4.53 -23.90
CA CYS A 221 -7.77 3.84 -24.25
C CYS A 221 -6.97 3.46 -23.00
N THR A 222 -6.81 4.40 -22.07
CA THR A 222 -6.07 4.16 -20.82
C THR A 222 -6.79 3.16 -19.91
N ARG A 223 -8.14 3.13 -19.91
CA ARG A 223 -8.92 2.11 -19.21
C ARG A 223 -8.66 0.70 -19.77
N ILE A 224 -8.61 0.54 -21.09
CA ILE A 224 -8.29 -0.76 -21.72
C ILE A 224 -6.89 -1.22 -21.31
N GLU A 225 -5.90 -0.34 -21.41
CA GLU A 225 -4.51 -0.64 -21.03
C GLU A 225 -4.38 -1.05 -19.57
N ARG A 226 -5.09 -0.36 -18.67
CA ARG A 226 -5.04 -0.62 -17.23
C ARG A 226 -5.82 -1.86 -16.82
N GLU A 227 -6.93 -2.17 -17.48
CA GLU A 227 -7.66 -3.43 -17.24
C GLU A 227 -6.89 -4.64 -17.80
N PHE A 228 -6.15 -4.46 -18.90
CA PHE A 228 -5.22 -5.48 -19.39
C PHE A 228 -4.10 -5.74 -18.38
N LEU A 229 -3.48 -4.68 -17.86
CA LEU A 229 -2.50 -4.76 -16.79
C LEU A 229 -3.09 -5.49 -15.57
N ARG A 230 -4.26 -5.05 -15.08
CA ARG A 230 -4.97 -5.65 -13.93
C ARG A 230 -5.29 -7.13 -14.12
N ALA A 231 -5.65 -7.54 -15.34
CA ALA A 231 -5.94 -8.94 -15.64
C ALA A 231 -4.68 -9.83 -15.64
N LEU A 232 -3.50 -9.26 -15.93
CA LEU A 232 -2.21 -9.94 -15.86
C LEU A 232 -1.54 -9.82 -14.48
N GLU A 233 -1.94 -8.86 -13.64
CA GLU A 233 -1.40 -8.60 -12.30
C GLU A 233 -1.73 -9.74 -11.30
N GLY A 234 -0.96 -10.82 -11.37
CA GLY A 234 -0.86 -11.90 -10.37
C GLY A 234 0.37 -11.82 -9.46
N GLY A 235 1.23 -10.80 -9.64
CA GLY A 235 2.46 -10.52 -8.88
C GLY A 235 3.00 -9.13 -9.24
N CYS A 236 3.48 -8.35 -8.27
CA CYS A 236 3.68 -6.89 -8.39
C CYS A 236 4.87 -6.42 -9.24
N THR A 237 5.45 -7.24 -10.12
CA THR A 237 6.76 -6.92 -10.74
C THR A 237 6.95 -7.30 -12.22
N ALA A 238 5.92 -7.81 -12.90
CA ALA A 238 6.06 -8.33 -14.24
C ALA A 238 6.33 -7.23 -15.30
N PRO A 239 7.28 -7.42 -16.24
CA PRO A 239 7.53 -6.52 -17.37
C PRO A 239 6.35 -6.50 -18.37
N ILE A 240 5.40 -5.60 -18.16
CA ILE A 240 4.18 -5.47 -18.98
C ILE A 240 4.13 -4.12 -19.68
N GLY A 241 3.89 -4.12 -21.00
CA GLY A 241 3.61 -2.94 -21.80
C GLY A 241 2.22 -3.03 -22.43
N ALA A 242 1.54 -1.90 -22.59
CA ALA A 242 0.24 -1.85 -23.26
C ALA A 242 -0.03 -0.47 -23.87
N TYR A 243 -0.57 -0.48 -25.09
CA TYR A 243 -0.98 0.73 -25.79
C TYR A 243 -2.27 0.49 -26.58
N ALA A 244 -3.25 1.36 -26.36
CA ALA A 244 -4.51 1.41 -27.08
C ALA A 244 -4.61 2.76 -27.82
N THR A 245 -5.15 2.71 -29.03
CA THR A 245 -5.56 3.89 -29.79
C THR A 245 -6.99 3.72 -30.27
N MET A 246 -7.72 4.83 -30.30
CA MET A 246 -9.06 4.88 -30.86
C MET A 246 -8.99 5.56 -32.22
N LYS A 247 -9.43 4.86 -33.27
CA LYS A 247 -9.48 5.36 -34.64
C LYS A 247 -10.91 5.39 -35.17
N PRO A 248 -11.25 6.31 -36.07
CA PRO A 248 -12.51 6.25 -36.81
C PRO A 248 -12.49 5.03 -37.74
N GLY A 249 -13.47 4.15 -37.59
CA GLY A 249 -13.69 3.00 -38.46
C GLY A 249 -14.63 3.34 -39.61
N ARG A 250 -14.19 3.07 -40.85
CA ARG A 250 -14.90 3.45 -42.08
C ARG A 250 -16.37 3.01 -42.14
N PHE A 251 -16.71 1.86 -41.55
CA PHE A 251 -18.08 1.30 -41.51
C PHE A 251 -18.50 0.81 -40.11
N MET A 252 -17.66 0.96 -39.08
CA MET A 252 -17.84 0.32 -37.77
C MET A 252 -18.01 1.30 -36.60
N GLY A 253 -18.03 2.62 -36.83
CA GLY A 253 -17.90 3.60 -35.76
C GLY A 253 -16.45 3.64 -35.25
N HIS A 254 -16.22 3.98 -33.99
CA HIS A 254 -14.86 3.96 -33.43
C HIS A 254 -14.35 2.51 -33.26
N VAL A 255 -13.08 2.30 -33.63
CA VAL A 255 -12.36 1.04 -33.52
C VAL A 255 -11.18 1.23 -32.59
N ILE A 256 -10.95 0.28 -31.69
CA ILE A 256 -9.76 0.24 -30.85
C ILE A 256 -8.71 -0.62 -31.52
N ASP A 257 -7.52 -0.07 -31.69
CA ASP A 257 -6.29 -0.81 -31.97
C ASP A 257 -5.49 -0.93 -30.68
N PHE A 258 -5.20 -2.16 -30.28
CA PHE A 258 -4.49 -2.48 -29.05
C PHE A 258 -3.25 -3.33 -29.33
N HIS A 259 -2.15 -2.99 -28.67
CA HIS A 259 -0.91 -3.76 -28.64
C HIS A 259 -0.46 -3.91 -27.18
N GLY A 260 -0.37 -5.16 -26.71
CA GLY A 260 0.08 -5.51 -25.37
C GLY A 260 1.22 -6.52 -25.40
N VAL A 261 2.14 -6.40 -24.44
CA VAL A 261 3.30 -7.29 -24.32
C VAL A 261 3.53 -7.73 -22.87
N LEU A 262 4.03 -8.95 -22.71
CA LEU A 262 4.54 -9.50 -21.45
C LEU A 262 5.91 -10.13 -21.73
N LEU A 263 6.93 -9.75 -20.96
CA LEU A 263 8.29 -10.25 -21.13
C LEU A 263 8.83 -10.89 -19.85
N SER A 264 9.76 -11.82 -19.99
CA SER A 264 10.64 -12.22 -18.89
C SER A 264 11.59 -11.05 -18.53
N ARG A 265 12.04 -10.98 -17.27
CA ARG A 265 12.89 -9.87 -16.77
C ARG A 265 14.21 -9.69 -17.51
N ASP A 266 14.74 -10.76 -18.07
CA ASP A 266 15.96 -10.81 -18.86
C ASP A 266 15.71 -10.53 -20.36
N GLY A 267 14.45 -10.38 -20.79
CA GLY A 267 14.06 -10.14 -22.17
C GLY A 267 14.13 -11.35 -23.09
N THR A 268 14.47 -12.55 -22.58
CA THR A 268 14.62 -13.76 -23.42
C THR A 268 13.30 -14.27 -23.98
N THR A 269 12.20 -14.08 -23.25
CA THR A 269 10.86 -14.46 -23.68
C THR A 269 10.00 -13.21 -23.83
N ARG A 270 9.30 -13.08 -24.96
CA ARG A 270 8.35 -11.99 -25.25
C ARG A 270 7.07 -12.58 -25.81
N LEU A 271 5.97 -12.34 -25.11
CA LEU A 271 4.61 -12.66 -25.56
C LEU A 271 3.92 -11.36 -25.96
N GLU A 272 3.16 -11.40 -27.04
CA GLU A 272 2.48 -10.22 -27.57
C GLU A 272 1.04 -10.53 -28.00
N VAL A 273 0.23 -9.49 -27.97
CA VAL A 273 -1.13 -9.52 -28.51
C VAL A 273 -1.37 -8.21 -29.23
N THR A 274 -1.80 -8.31 -30.49
CA THR A 274 -2.28 -7.19 -31.28
C THR A 274 -3.71 -7.47 -31.68
N LYS A 275 -4.63 -6.56 -31.35
CA LYS A 275 -6.06 -6.77 -31.59
C LYS A 275 -6.73 -5.47 -32.01
N THR A 276 -7.55 -5.58 -33.04
CA THR A 276 -8.39 -4.51 -33.54
C THR A 276 -9.85 -4.92 -33.40
N ALA A 277 -10.66 -4.12 -32.71
CA ALA A 277 -12.08 -4.42 -32.56
C ALA A 277 -12.94 -3.17 -32.43
N LYS A 278 -14.21 -3.28 -32.83
CA LYS A 278 -15.23 -2.29 -32.51
C LYS A 278 -15.38 -2.19 -30.99
N LEU A 279 -15.41 -0.97 -30.46
CA LEU A 279 -15.60 -0.77 -29.03
C LEU A 279 -17.05 -1.06 -28.63
N SER A 280 -17.27 -2.13 -27.87
CA SER A 280 -18.54 -2.43 -27.19
C SER A 280 -18.36 -2.41 -25.68
N ASP A 281 -17.38 -3.14 -25.17
CA ASP A 281 -17.01 -3.20 -23.75
C ASP A 281 -15.48 -3.15 -23.60
N PRO A 282 -14.91 -2.02 -23.12
CA PRO A 282 -13.48 -1.85 -22.88
C PRO A 282 -12.88 -2.90 -21.93
N VAL A 283 -13.63 -3.30 -20.90
CA VAL A 283 -13.15 -4.23 -19.86
C VAL A 283 -13.11 -5.65 -20.43
N ALA A 284 -14.18 -6.08 -21.10
CA ALA A 284 -14.21 -7.40 -21.74
C ALA A 284 -13.13 -7.52 -22.83
N PHE A 285 -12.94 -6.47 -23.63
CA PHE A 285 -11.89 -6.42 -24.65
C PHE A 285 -10.49 -6.56 -24.04
N ALA A 286 -10.19 -5.79 -22.98
CA ALA A 286 -8.92 -5.86 -22.27
C ALA A 286 -8.65 -7.25 -21.68
N LYS A 287 -9.67 -7.85 -21.03
CA LYS A 287 -9.58 -9.21 -20.47
C LYS A 287 -9.34 -10.27 -21.54
N SER A 288 -9.97 -10.13 -22.71
CA SER A 288 -9.70 -11.02 -23.85
C SER A 288 -8.24 -10.92 -24.30
N CYS A 289 -7.69 -9.72 -24.41
CA CYS A 289 -6.28 -9.55 -24.78
C CYS A 289 -5.33 -10.16 -23.73
N ALA A 290 -5.64 -9.99 -22.44
CA ALA A 290 -4.87 -10.61 -21.36
C ALA A 290 -4.97 -12.14 -21.40
N TYR A 291 -6.16 -12.68 -21.68
CA TYR A 291 -6.36 -14.12 -21.86
C TYR A 291 -5.51 -14.68 -23.00
N ASP A 292 -5.43 -13.98 -24.12
CA ASP A 292 -4.60 -14.37 -25.27
C ASP A 292 -3.12 -14.48 -24.87
N ILE A 293 -2.59 -13.54 -24.07
CA ILE A 293 -1.22 -13.61 -23.50
C ILE A 293 -1.06 -14.81 -22.54
N LEU A 294 -2.04 -15.04 -21.66
CA LEU A 294 -1.98 -16.13 -20.69
C LEU A 294 -2.01 -17.52 -21.36
N MET A 295 -2.72 -17.66 -22.48
CA MET A 295 -2.76 -18.90 -23.27
C MET A 295 -1.45 -19.15 -24.04
N GLN A 296 -0.68 -18.11 -24.34
CA GLN A 296 0.65 -18.21 -24.96
C GLN A 296 1.77 -18.60 -23.97
N GLY A 297 1.43 -18.99 -22.73
CA GLY A 297 2.41 -19.31 -21.69
C GLY A 297 2.71 -18.16 -20.73
N GLY A 298 1.95 -17.06 -20.78
CA GLY A 298 2.16 -15.91 -19.89
C GLY A 298 2.07 -16.26 -18.40
N LYS A 299 1.31 -17.31 -18.04
CA LYS A 299 1.23 -17.82 -16.66
C LYS A 299 2.59 -18.23 -16.10
N ASP A 300 3.45 -18.83 -16.92
CA ASP A 300 4.74 -19.34 -16.48
C ASP A 300 5.73 -18.19 -16.26
N ILE A 301 5.70 -17.17 -17.14
CA ILE A 301 6.49 -15.93 -16.98
C ILE A 301 6.10 -15.22 -15.68
N LEU A 302 4.80 -15.06 -15.42
CA LEU A 302 4.29 -14.41 -14.21
C LEU A 302 4.64 -15.19 -12.94
N ALA A 303 4.57 -16.52 -12.98
CA ALA A 303 4.94 -17.37 -11.85
C ALA A 303 6.46 -17.30 -11.56
N ALA A 304 7.30 -17.35 -12.59
CA ALA A 304 8.74 -17.23 -12.45
C ALA A 304 9.17 -15.86 -11.89
N ASP A 305 8.52 -14.78 -12.35
CA ASP A 305 8.76 -13.43 -11.84
C ASP A 305 8.41 -13.31 -10.35
N ALA A 306 7.30 -13.89 -9.91
CA ALA A 306 6.90 -13.91 -8.50
C ALA A 306 7.94 -14.62 -7.61
N VAL A 307 8.45 -15.79 -8.05
CA VAL A 307 9.49 -16.53 -7.32
C VAL A 307 10.80 -15.75 -7.25
N GLN A 308 11.21 -15.10 -8.35
CA GLN A 308 12.43 -14.31 -8.38
C GLN A 308 12.31 -13.04 -7.52
N ALA A 309 11.17 -12.36 -7.55
CA ALA A 309 10.90 -11.20 -6.70
C ALA A 309 10.95 -11.58 -5.20
N GLU A 310 10.39 -12.73 -4.82
CA GLU A 310 10.51 -13.29 -3.47
C GLU A 310 11.97 -13.64 -3.11
N ALA A 311 12.73 -14.23 -4.03
CA ALA A 311 14.14 -14.56 -3.82
C ALA A 311 15.01 -13.30 -3.63
N GLU A 312 14.82 -12.27 -4.44
CA GLU A 312 15.53 -10.98 -4.33
C GLU A 312 15.18 -10.27 -3.01
N ALA A 313 13.90 -10.26 -2.61
CA ALA A 313 13.46 -9.74 -1.32
C ALA A 313 14.12 -10.52 -0.15
N ASN A 314 14.22 -11.84 -0.26
CA ASN A 314 14.85 -12.71 0.74
C ASN A 314 16.38 -12.55 0.80
N ILE A 315 17.06 -12.38 -0.33
CA ILE A 315 18.51 -12.12 -0.39
C ILE A 315 18.82 -10.75 0.23
N LYS A 316 18.00 -9.73 -0.04
CA LYS A 316 18.19 -8.39 0.56
C LYS A 316 17.87 -8.35 2.05
N ALA A 317 16.86 -9.09 2.51
CA ALA A 317 16.62 -9.30 3.94
C ALA A 317 17.82 -9.98 4.64
N LYS A 318 18.62 -10.78 3.92
CA LYS A 318 19.88 -11.38 4.39
C LYS A 318 21.11 -10.48 4.21
N ALA A 319 21.08 -9.51 3.30
CA ALA A 319 22.19 -8.60 2.97
C ALA A 319 22.17 -7.29 3.78
N ILE A 320 21.13 -7.04 4.59
CA ILE A 320 21.25 -6.13 5.74
C ILE A 320 22.40 -6.69 6.59
N PRO A 321 23.48 -5.94 6.86
CA PRO A 321 24.63 -6.48 7.57
C PRO A 321 24.15 -7.09 8.88
N LYS A 322 24.49 -8.38 9.09
CA LYS A 322 24.50 -8.98 10.41
C LYS A 322 25.28 -8.03 11.30
N VAL A 323 24.59 -7.34 12.20
CA VAL A 323 25.24 -6.81 13.39
C VAL A 323 25.97 -7.99 13.99
N ILE A 324 27.30 -7.89 13.99
CA ILE A 324 28.21 -8.89 14.52
C ILE A 324 27.73 -9.21 15.94
N THR A 325 27.40 -10.48 16.17
CA THR A 325 27.19 -11.02 17.50
C THR A 325 28.53 -10.98 18.23
N ALA A 326 28.78 -9.88 18.95
CA ALA A 326 29.66 -9.91 20.10
C ALA A 326 28.97 -10.73 21.20
N ALA A 327 29.76 -11.49 21.96
CA ALA A 327 29.34 -12.17 23.18
C ALA A 327 28.61 -11.20 24.13
N PRO A 328 27.73 -11.69 25.03
CA PRO A 328 26.74 -10.85 25.72
C PRO A 328 27.47 -9.79 26.55
N GLN A 329 27.38 -8.55 26.07
CA GLN A 329 27.77 -7.36 26.80
C GLN A 329 26.50 -6.52 26.93
N ASP A 330 26.27 -6.06 28.15
CA ASP A 330 25.01 -5.56 28.69
C ASP A 330 24.19 -4.65 27.77
N ASP A 331 22.88 -4.79 27.91
CA ASP A 331 21.83 -4.02 27.25
C ASP A 331 22.18 -2.53 27.12
N TYR A 332 22.53 -2.10 25.90
CA TYR A 332 22.27 -0.72 25.49
C TYR A 332 20.76 -0.57 25.24
N VAL A 333 20.01 -0.40 26.31
CA VAL A 333 18.66 0.17 26.27
C VAL A 333 18.82 1.57 25.68
N LYS A 334 18.41 1.77 24.42
CA LYS A 334 18.11 3.13 23.95
C LYS A 334 17.11 3.72 24.94
N GLU A 335 17.47 4.82 25.59
CA GLU A 335 16.58 5.47 26.54
C GLU A 335 15.20 5.70 25.89
N PRO A 336 14.11 5.38 26.61
CA PRO A 336 12.77 5.54 26.10
C PRO A 336 12.55 6.99 25.67
N THR A 337 12.01 7.21 24.48
CA THR A 337 11.72 8.56 23.99
C THR A 337 10.79 9.27 24.99
N GLU A 338 11.28 10.36 25.59
CA GLU A 338 10.52 11.16 26.55
C GLU A 338 9.49 12.03 25.82
N ILE A 339 8.27 12.05 26.36
CA ILE A 339 7.19 12.89 25.88
C ILE A 339 6.76 13.78 27.03
N VAL A 340 7.05 15.06 26.90
CA VAL A 340 6.69 16.07 27.90
C VAL A 340 5.27 16.54 27.63
N LEU A 341 4.38 16.22 28.56
CA LEU A 341 3.01 16.71 28.60
C LEU A 341 3.03 18.22 28.87
N LYS A 342 2.32 19.00 28.06
CA LYS A 342 2.14 20.43 28.32
C LYS A 342 1.12 20.64 29.44
N ASP A 343 1.48 21.45 30.44
CA ASP A 343 0.62 21.82 31.56
C ASP A 343 -0.76 22.29 31.09
N ALA A 344 -1.79 21.73 31.71
CA ALA A 344 -3.18 22.14 31.52
C ALA A 344 -3.76 22.42 32.91
N ALA A 345 -3.70 23.69 33.34
CA ALA A 345 -4.21 24.07 34.64
C ALA A 345 -5.73 23.86 34.72
N GLY A 346 -6.18 23.01 35.64
CA GLY A 346 -7.60 22.82 35.97
C GLY A 346 -8.37 21.81 35.13
N ILE A 347 -7.71 20.98 34.31
CA ILE A 347 -8.33 19.99 33.43
C ILE A 347 -7.70 18.61 33.69
N ALA A 348 -8.50 17.55 33.78
CA ALA A 348 -8.00 16.19 33.98
C ALA A 348 -7.22 15.73 32.74
N HIS A 349 -5.97 15.28 32.91
CA HIS A 349 -5.12 14.87 31.80
C HIS A 349 -5.03 13.34 31.74
N VAL A 350 -5.45 12.76 30.61
CA VAL A 350 -5.54 11.31 30.42
C VAL A 350 -4.70 10.90 29.21
N VAL A 351 -3.83 9.91 29.39
CA VAL A 351 -3.01 9.38 28.30
C VAL A 351 -3.75 8.24 27.61
N SER A 352 -3.93 8.33 26.30
CA SER A 352 -4.48 7.24 25.50
C SER A 352 -3.35 6.43 24.84
N THR A 353 -3.32 5.11 25.05
CA THR A 353 -2.33 4.26 24.36
C THR A 353 -2.66 3.96 22.90
N LYS A 354 -3.60 4.72 22.33
CA LYS A 354 -4.10 4.57 20.96
C LYS A 354 -4.55 5.93 20.43
N VAL A 355 -4.36 6.15 19.14
CA VAL A 355 -4.95 7.30 18.44
C VAL A 355 -6.46 7.07 18.23
N LEU A 356 -7.27 8.06 18.60
CA LEU A 356 -8.71 8.12 18.49
C LEU A 356 -9.10 8.94 17.25
N SER A 357 -10.29 8.70 16.70
CA SER A 357 -10.82 9.55 15.64
C SER A 357 -11.29 10.90 16.19
N GLU A 358 -11.41 11.92 15.35
CA GLU A 358 -11.97 13.22 15.77
C GLU A 358 -13.36 13.08 16.38
N SER A 359 -14.21 12.22 15.80
CA SER A 359 -15.54 11.91 16.37
C SER A 359 -15.49 11.30 17.76
N GLN A 360 -14.43 10.54 18.09
CA GLN A 360 -14.23 9.94 19.40
C GLN A 360 -13.70 10.97 20.39
N LEU A 361 -12.78 11.85 19.97
CA LEU A 361 -12.30 12.96 20.79
C LEU A 361 -13.44 13.95 21.12
N MET A 362 -14.37 14.19 20.20
CA MET A 362 -15.56 15.01 20.44
C MET A 362 -16.54 14.42 21.47
N MET A 363 -16.44 13.11 21.79
CA MET A 363 -17.25 12.49 22.83
C MET A 363 -16.71 12.73 24.24
N VAL A 364 -15.49 13.24 24.36
CA VAL A 364 -14.83 13.46 25.65
C VAL A 364 -15.23 14.82 26.21
N ASN A 365 -15.46 14.88 27.52
CA ASN A 365 -15.84 16.14 28.17
C ASN A 365 -14.72 17.18 28.02
N LYS A 366 -15.11 18.46 27.91
CA LYS A 366 -14.17 19.58 27.68
C LYS A 366 -13.15 19.76 28.81
N ASP A 367 -13.48 19.25 30.00
CA ASP A 367 -12.66 19.29 31.21
C ASP A 367 -11.69 18.09 31.30
N ILE A 368 -11.61 17.29 30.23
CA ILE A 368 -10.66 16.18 30.09
C ILE A 368 -9.83 16.41 28.83
N LYS A 369 -8.51 16.46 29.00
CA LYS A 369 -7.55 16.49 27.89
C LYS A 369 -7.04 15.08 27.65
N ILE A 370 -7.08 14.62 26.40
CA ILE A 370 -6.50 13.33 25.99
C ILE A 370 -5.19 13.56 25.25
N GLU A 371 -4.11 12.96 25.73
CA GLU A 371 -2.84 12.87 25.01
C GLU A 371 -2.72 11.51 24.34
N GLU A 372 -2.65 11.48 23.01
CA GLU A 372 -2.67 10.24 22.22
C GLU A 372 -1.27 9.75 21.88
N LEU A 373 -0.91 8.58 22.38
CA LEU A 373 0.44 8.03 22.22
C LEU A 373 0.39 6.59 21.76
N ASP A 374 1.15 6.26 20.72
CA ASP A 374 1.27 4.88 20.25
C ASP A 374 2.36 4.13 21.02
N PHE A 375 1.92 3.27 21.94
CA PHE A 375 2.80 2.45 22.78
C PHE A 375 3.20 1.12 22.12
N ILE A 376 2.61 0.75 20.99
CA ILE A 376 2.92 -0.52 20.32
C ILE A 376 3.01 -0.36 18.81
N THR A 377 4.09 -0.84 18.19
CA THR A 377 4.15 -0.90 16.73
C THR A 377 3.88 -2.32 16.26
N THR A 378 3.07 -2.45 15.21
CA THR A 378 2.75 -3.75 14.61
C THR A 378 3.43 -3.86 13.25
N LYS A 379 4.31 -4.85 13.10
CA LYS A 379 4.97 -5.19 11.83
C LYS A 379 4.37 -6.47 11.28
N ILE A 380 3.86 -6.46 10.05
CA ILE A 380 3.43 -7.68 9.37
C ILE A 380 4.68 -8.53 9.10
N LEU A 381 4.61 -9.81 9.43
CA LEU A 381 5.69 -10.75 9.19
C LEU A 381 5.44 -11.50 7.87
N PRO A 382 6.50 -11.86 7.13
CA PRO A 382 6.36 -12.73 5.96
C PRO A 382 5.68 -14.05 6.36
N ILE A 383 4.60 -14.38 5.67
CA ILE A 383 3.86 -15.62 5.89
C ILE A 383 4.34 -16.63 4.83
N PRO A 384 4.88 -17.80 5.22
CA PRO A 384 5.35 -18.79 4.24
C PRO A 384 4.20 -19.29 3.34
N PRO A 385 4.38 -19.43 2.02
CA PRO A 385 3.32 -19.89 1.12
C PRO A 385 2.76 -21.28 1.47
N GLU A 386 3.57 -22.16 2.06
CA GLU A 386 3.14 -23.47 2.55
C GLU A 386 2.13 -23.38 3.71
N ALA A 387 2.14 -22.29 4.49
CA ALA A 387 1.22 -22.08 5.60
C ALA A 387 -0.24 -21.97 5.13
N VAL A 388 -0.46 -21.49 3.90
CA VAL A 388 -1.80 -21.28 3.35
C VAL A 388 -2.35 -22.45 2.53
N ARG A 389 -1.62 -23.58 2.49
CA ARG A 389 -2.00 -24.79 1.74
C ARG A 389 -2.86 -25.77 2.54
N THR A 390 -3.15 -25.49 3.81
CA THR A 390 -3.96 -26.37 4.66
C THR A 390 -5.46 -26.11 4.50
N ASP A 391 -6.28 -27.15 4.59
CA ASP A 391 -7.75 -27.01 4.50
C ASP A 391 -8.37 -26.22 5.67
N SER A 392 -7.71 -26.19 6.83
CA SER A 392 -8.26 -25.61 8.07
C SER A 392 -7.34 -24.53 8.65
N MET A 393 -7.92 -23.42 9.11
CA MET A 393 -7.19 -22.33 9.75
C MET A 393 -7.84 -21.78 11.02
N ILE A 394 -7.00 -21.24 11.90
CA ILE A 394 -7.41 -20.51 13.11
C ILE A 394 -6.94 -19.05 13.01
N ILE A 395 -7.86 -18.10 13.25
CA ILE A 395 -7.59 -16.66 13.30
C ILE A 395 -8.10 -16.07 14.62
N THR A 396 -7.20 -15.48 15.41
CA THR A 396 -7.57 -14.91 16.71
C THR A 396 -7.60 -13.38 16.74
N SER A 397 -7.25 -12.69 15.65
CA SER A 397 -7.34 -11.22 15.60
C SER A 397 -7.57 -10.69 14.18
N GLN A 398 -8.18 -9.50 14.10
CA GLN A 398 -8.33 -8.76 12.83
C GLN A 398 -6.99 -8.41 12.18
N THR A 399 -5.92 -8.22 12.97
CA THR A 399 -4.57 -7.95 12.46
C THR A 399 -4.04 -9.13 11.66
N THR A 400 -4.29 -10.37 12.12
CA THR A 400 -3.97 -11.56 11.34
C THR A 400 -4.71 -11.58 9.99
N VAL A 401 -5.98 -11.19 9.96
CA VAL A 401 -6.76 -11.10 8.70
C VAL A 401 -6.11 -10.12 7.74
N ARG A 402 -5.74 -8.93 8.23
CA ARG A 402 -5.04 -7.91 7.43
C ARG A 402 -3.67 -8.39 6.95
N ALA A 403 -2.92 -9.08 7.80
CA ALA A 403 -1.61 -9.65 7.44
C ALA A 403 -1.74 -10.72 6.33
N LEU A 404 -2.75 -11.59 6.40
CA LEU A 404 -3.03 -12.58 5.36
C LEU A 404 -3.42 -11.92 4.03
N LEU A 405 -4.29 -10.91 4.06
CA LEU A 405 -4.72 -10.19 2.85
C LEU A 405 -3.59 -9.35 2.23
N ALA A 406 -2.67 -8.85 3.05
CA ALA A 406 -1.47 -8.16 2.58
C ALA A 406 -0.44 -9.13 1.97
N SER A 407 -0.39 -10.37 2.46
CA SER A 407 0.59 -11.37 2.04
C SER A 407 0.11 -12.23 0.87
N PHE A 408 -1.21 -12.42 0.71
CA PHE A 408 -1.78 -13.28 -0.32
C PHE A 408 -3.03 -12.68 -0.98
N PRO A 409 -3.14 -12.76 -2.31
CA PRO A 409 -4.40 -12.54 -3.01
C PRO A 409 -5.47 -13.52 -2.51
N ARG A 410 -6.74 -13.07 -2.43
CA ARG A 410 -7.86 -13.89 -1.94
C ARG A 410 -7.98 -15.25 -2.65
N LEU A 411 -7.67 -15.31 -3.94
CA LEU A 411 -7.69 -16.52 -4.78
C LEU A 411 -6.73 -17.62 -4.30
N ASN A 412 -5.68 -17.25 -3.56
CA ASN A 412 -4.66 -18.16 -3.02
C ASN A 412 -5.02 -18.67 -1.62
N LEU A 413 -6.04 -18.11 -0.97
CA LEU A 413 -6.49 -18.48 0.38
C LEU A 413 -7.64 -19.50 0.27
N ARG A 414 -7.30 -20.77 0.00
CA ARG A 414 -8.26 -21.86 -0.27
C ARG A 414 -8.70 -22.63 0.98
N PHE A 415 -8.95 -21.93 2.08
CA PHE A 415 -9.33 -22.59 3.33
C PHE A 415 -10.80 -22.99 3.30
N LYS A 416 -11.07 -24.26 3.58
CA LYS A 416 -12.44 -24.80 3.66
C LYS A 416 -13.04 -24.59 5.04
N ASN A 417 -12.22 -24.71 6.09
CA ASN A 417 -12.65 -24.63 7.48
C ASN A 417 -11.96 -23.44 8.16
N ILE A 418 -12.68 -22.35 8.36
CA ILE A 418 -12.16 -21.17 9.06
C ILE A 418 -12.75 -21.10 10.48
N TYR A 419 -11.87 -21.04 11.47
CA TYR A 419 -12.19 -20.92 12.89
C TYR A 419 -11.67 -19.60 13.44
N CYS A 420 -12.47 -18.85 14.19
CA CYS A 420 -12.00 -17.57 14.73
C CYS A 420 -12.47 -17.25 16.15
N VAL A 421 -11.83 -16.24 16.74
CA VAL A 421 -12.20 -15.72 18.07
C VAL A 421 -12.81 -14.32 17.93
N GLY A 422 -14.02 -14.18 18.48
CA GLY A 422 -14.74 -12.92 18.58
C GLY A 422 -15.48 -12.48 17.31
N ASP A 423 -16.65 -11.87 17.50
CA ASP A 423 -17.57 -11.51 16.41
C ASP A 423 -17.01 -10.45 15.46
N LYS A 424 -16.19 -9.52 15.97
CA LYS A 424 -15.50 -8.51 15.15
C LYS A 424 -14.48 -9.15 14.19
N THR A 425 -13.82 -10.21 14.62
CA THR A 425 -12.90 -10.98 13.77
C THR A 425 -13.71 -11.78 12.75
N LYS A 426 -14.78 -12.45 13.21
CA LYS A 426 -15.71 -13.19 12.34
C LYS A 426 -16.22 -12.34 11.19
N ALA A 427 -16.77 -11.16 11.49
CA ALA A 427 -17.32 -10.26 10.48
C ALA A 427 -16.29 -9.91 9.39
N LEU A 428 -15.06 -9.56 9.80
CA LEU A 428 -13.99 -9.22 8.85
C LEU A 428 -13.51 -10.43 8.04
N VAL A 429 -13.47 -11.63 8.65
CA VAL A 429 -13.13 -12.87 7.96
C VAL A 429 -14.20 -13.23 6.92
N GLU A 430 -15.47 -13.15 7.27
CA GLU A 430 -16.58 -13.45 6.34
C GLU A 430 -16.65 -12.46 5.17
N GLU A 431 -16.38 -11.18 5.44
CA GLU A 431 -16.31 -10.14 4.41
C GLU A 431 -15.15 -10.37 3.43
N ARG A 432 -13.96 -10.72 3.94
CA ARG A 432 -12.70 -10.62 3.17
C ARG A 432 -12.06 -11.94 2.78
N LEU A 433 -12.23 -12.98 3.58
CA LEU A 433 -11.57 -14.28 3.40
C LEU A 433 -12.56 -15.35 2.95
N GLY A 434 -13.64 -15.58 3.71
CA GLY A 434 -14.61 -16.62 3.41
C GLY A 434 -15.45 -16.98 4.64
N ARG A 435 -16.38 -17.92 4.46
CA ARG A 435 -17.33 -18.33 5.50
C ARG A 435 -16.61 -18.88 6.74
N VAL A 436 -16.98 -18.39 7.91
CA VAL A 436 -16.48 -18.91 9.18
C VAL A 436 -17.32 -20.11 9.61
N LEU A 437 -16.65 -21.23 9.87
CA LEU A 437 -17.30 -22.48 10.29
C LEU A 437 -17.71 -22.43 11.77
N TYR A 438 -16.86 -21.85 12.63
CA TYR A 438 -17.18 -21.66 14.04
C TYR A 438 -16.44 -20.46 14.63
N THR A 439 -17.12 -19.75 15.53
CA THR A 439 -16.58 -18.61 16.27
C THR A 439 -16.74 -18.87 17.76
N ALA A 440 -15.67 -18.62 18.53
CA ALA A 440 -15.71 -18.73 19.98
C ALA A 440 -15.44 -17.37 20.66
N PRO A 441 -15.90 -17.18 21.91
CA PRO A 441 -15.65 -15.94 22.65
C PRO A 441 -14.21 -15.81 23.17
N SER A 442 -13.44 -16.90 23.21
CA SER A 442 -12.03 -16.88 23.64
C SER A 442 -11.21 -17.97 22.96
N SER A 443 -9.88 -17.81 22.96
CA SER A 443 -8.94 -18.83 22.47
C SER A 443 -9.08 -20.17 23.18
N LYS A 444 -9.35 -20.16 24.50
CA LYS A 444 -9.57 -21.38 25.29
C LYS A 444 -10.86 -22.09 24.88
N ALA A 445 -11.96 -21.35 24.73
CA ALA A 445 -13.23 -21.90 24.26
C ALA A 445 -13.11 -22.48 22.84
N LEU A 446 -12.37 -21.79 21.96
CA LEU A 446 -12.10 -22.26 20.61
C LEU A 446 -11.30 -23.58 20.63
N ALA A 447 -10.26 -23.66 21.46
CA ALA A 447 -9.45 -24.86 21.59
C ALA A 447 -10.27 -26.06 22.08
N ILE A 448 -11.14 -25.89 23.07
CA ILE A 448 -12.03 -26.94 23.58
C ILE A 448 -12.96 -27.44 22.46
N TYR A 449 -13.61 -26.53 21.75
CA TYR A 449 -14.49 -26.89 20.63
C TYR A 449 -13.77 -27.70 19.56
N LEU A 450 -12.57 -27.25 19.16
CA LEU A 450 -11.77 -27.89 18.13
C LEU A 450 -11.31 -29.30 18.55
N CYS A 451 -10.94 -29.52 19.82
CA CYS A 451 -10.60 -30.86 20.31
C CYS A 451 -11.75 -31.86 20.16
N GLN A 452 -13.00 -31.40 20.26
CA GLN A 452 -14.19 -32.24 20.24
C GLN A 452 -14.79 -32.42 18.84
N ASN A 453 -14.67 -31.41 17.96
CA ASN A 453 -15.46 -31.32 16.74
C ASN A 453 -14.63 -31.26 15.45
N MET A 454 -13.30 -31.17 15.54
CA MET A 454 -12.46 -31.04 14.35
C MET A 454 -12.16 -32.41 13.73
N SER A 455 -12.65 -32.63 12.51
CA SER A 455 -12.42 -33.89 11.77
C SER A 455 -11.01 -34.00 11.17
N SER A 456 -10.35 -32.86 10.90
CA SER A 456 -8.98 -32.82 10.36
C SER A 456 -7.95 -32.92 11.48
N ARG A 457 -6.90 -33.72 11.26
CA ARG A 457 -5.76 -33.84 12.19
C ARG A 457 -4.68 -32.77 12.02
N ALA A 458 -4.91 -31.77 11.16
CA ALA A 458 -3.97 -30.66 10.96
C ALA A 458 -4.68 -29.31 10.81
N VAL A 459 -4.11 -28.26 11.41
CA VAL A 459 -4.60 -26.88 11.34
C VAL A 459 -3.45 -25.89 11.32
N THR A 460 -3.59 -24.82 10.54
CA THR A 460 -2.66 -23.69 10.59
C THR A 460 -3.21 -22.59 11.50
N TYR A 461 -2.44 -22.22 12.52
CA TYR A 461 -2.79 -21.14 13.45
C TYR A 461 -2.01 -19.87 13.13
N PHE A 462 -2.69 -18.89 12.52
CA PHE A 462 -2.10 -17.59 12.23
C PHE A 462 -2.24 -16.64 13.43
N CYS A 463 -1.11 -16.21 13.97
CA CYS A 463 -1.05 -15.54 15.28
C CYS A 463 -0.05 -14.39 15.33
N GLY A 464 -0.09 -13.60 16.41
CA GLY A 464 0.97 -12.64 16.72
C GLY A 464 2.15 -13.32 17.45
N ASN A 465 3.31 -12.65 17.47
CA ASN A 465 4.49 -13.09 18.23
C ASN A 465 4.23 -13.21 19.75
N LEU A 466 3.41 -12.32 20.33
CA LEU A 466 3.09 -12.28 21.77
C LEU A 466 1.84 -13.10 22.13
N ARG A 467 1.80 -14.39 21.77
CA ARG A 467 0.65 -15.27 22.02
C ARG A 467 0.77 -16.05 23.33
N ARG A 468 -0.37 -16.27 24.02
CA ARG A 468 -0.51 -17.30 25.05
C ARG A 468 -0.71 -18.63 24.33
N GLY A 469 0.25 -19.55 24.41
CA GLY A 469 0.30 -20.80 23.64
C GLY A 469 -0.79 -21.84 23.94
N ASP A 470 -1.94 -21.42 24.47
CA ASP A 470 -3.00 -22.28 24.98
C ASP A 470 -3.65 -23.13 23.86
N ILE A 471 -3.88 -22.53 22.68
CA ILE A 471 -4.45 -23.24 21.52
C ILE A 471 -3.53 -24.40 21.10
N SER A 472 -2.25 -24.12 20.91
CA SER A 472 -1.30 -25.10 20.39
C SER A 472 -1.01 -26.21 21.40
N LYS A 473 -0.93 -25.87 22.70
CA LYS A 473 -0.78 -26.86 23.78
C LYS A 473 -2.01 -27.78 23.88
N MET A 474 -3.22 -27.21 23.88
CA MET A 474 -4.45 -27.99 24.04
C MET A 474 -4.74 -28.89 22.83
N LEU A 475 -4.55 -28.37 21.61
CA LEU A 475 -4.74 -29.16 20.39
C LEU A 475 -3.67 -30.23 20.23
N GLY A 476 -2.41 -29.93 20.56
CA GLY A 476 -1.32 -30.90 20.56
C GLY A 476 -1.57 -32.07 21.52
N ALA A 477 -2.09 -31.79 22.72
CA ALA A 477 -2.47 -32.83 23.70
C ALA A 477 -3.62 -33.75 23.20
N ASN A 478 -4.37 -33.33 22.19
CA ASN A 478 -5.44 -34.10 21.57
C ASN A 478 -5.06 -34.66 20.17
N ASN A 479 -3.76 -34.82 19.89
CA ASN A 479 -3.23 -35.37 18.63
C ASN A 479 -3.62 -34.58 17.36
N ILE A 480 -3.88 -33.27 17.49
CA ILE A 480 -4.10 -32.37 16.34
C ILE A 480 -2.79 -31.64 16.06
N LYS A 481 -2.24 -31.79 14.85
CA LYS A 481 -1.04 -31.10 14.41
C LYS A 481 -1.34 -29.61 14.19
N VAL A 482 -0.69 -28.74 14.96
CA VAL A 482 -0.81 -27.29 14.82
C VAL A 482 0.44 -26.73 14.17
N THR A 483 0.28 -26.09 13.01
CA THR A 483 1.33 -25.28 12.39
C THR A 483 1.14 -23.84 12.83
N GLU A 484 1.96 -23.36 13.76
CA GLU A 484 1.91 -21.97 14.20
C GLU A 484 2.64 -21.05 13.22
N VAL A 485 1.96 -19.99 12.79
CA VAL A 485 2.50 -19.04 11.82
C VAL A 485 2.35 -17.63 12.34
N PRO A 486 3.44 -17.03 12.83
CA PRO A 486 3.46 -15.63 13.24
C PRO A 486 3.18 -14.74 12.02
N ALA A 487 2.00 -14.14 11.96
CA ALA A 487 1.58 -13.25 10.88
C ALA A 487 1.95 -11.78 11.13
N TYR A 488 2.19 -11.42 12.40
CA TYR A 488 2.66 -10.09 12.78
C TYR A 488 3.46 -10.11 14.07
N GLU A 489 4.32 -9.11 14.21
CA GLU A 489 5.11 -8.83 15.39
C GLU A 489 4.62 -7.54 16.03
N THR A 490 4.23 -7.59 17.31
CA THR A 490 4.01 -6.41 18.13
C THR A 490 5.30 -6.09 18.87
N LYS A 491 5.86 -4.89 18.63
CA LYS A 491 7.00 -4.34 19.37
C LYS A 491 6.54 -3.26 20.32
N TYR A 492 7.10 -3.27 21.53
CA TYR A 492 6.86 -2.22 22.51
C TYR A 492 7.67 -0.98 22.14
N SER A 493 7.02 0.17 22.01
CA SER A 493 7.72 1.44 21.76
C SER A 493 8.24 2.08 23.06
N GLY A 494 7.75 1.64 24.22
CA GLY A 494 8.32 1.95 25.54
C GLY A 494 8.45 3.44 25.86
N ARG A 495 7.57 4.31 25.37
CA ARG A 495 7.68 5.77 25.55
C ARG A 495 7.59 6.16 27.03
N LYS A 496 8.42 7.11 27.49
CA LYS A 496 8.33 7.66 28.85
C LYS A 496 7.52 8.95 28.83
N VAL A 497 6.45 9.00 29.58
CA VAL A 497 5.56 10.15 29.72
C VAL A 497 6.04 10.97 30.91
N VAL A 498 6.39 12.23 30.64
CA VAL A 498 6.92 13.18 31.62
C VAL A 498 5.90 14.30 31.79
N GLY A 499 5.44 14.53 33.01
CA GLY A 499 4.43 15.55 33.35
C GLY A 499 3.26 14.98 34.14
N GLU A 500 2.37 15.85 34.61
CA GLU A 500 1.21 15.44 35.42
C GLU A 500 0.06 14.90 34.55
N PHE A 501 -0.43 13.72 34.92
CA PHE A 501 -1.63 13.09 34.36
C PHE A 501 -2.30 12.20 35.41
N SER A 502 -3.60 12.06 35.31
CA SER A 502 -4.45 11.39 36.31
C SER A 502 -4.81 9.95 35.93
N GLY A 503 -4.78 9.60 34.64
CA GLY A 503 -5.06 8.24 34.20
C GLY A 503 -4.56 7.86 32.80
N VAL A 504 -4.66 6.57 32.50
CA VAL A 504 -4.21 5.96 31.24
C VAL A 504 -5.29 5.06 30.68
N MET A 505 -5.58 5.21 29.39
CA MET A 505 -6.54 4.41 28.64
C MET A 505 -5.81 3.30 27.87
N PHE A 506 -6.05 2.05 28.28
CA PHE A 506 -5.50 0.85 27.67
C PHE A 506 -6.49 0.11 26.79
N TYR A 507 -6.09 -0.09 25.53
CA TYR A 507 -6.88 -0.77 24.51
C TYR A 507 -6.45 -2.23 24.29
N SER A 508 -5.33 -2.65 24.89
CA SER A 508 -4.81 -4.01 24.76
C SER A 508 -3.85 -4.36 25.91
N PRO A 509 -3.68 -5.65 26.27
CA PRO A 509 -2.67 -6.11 27.23
C PRO A 509 -1.24 -5.70 26.84
N SER A 510 -0.94 -5.70 25.54
CA SER A 510 0.37 -5.26 25.03
C SER A 510 0.62 -3.77 25.27
N GLY A 511 -0.43 -2.94 25.25
CA GLY A 511 -0.33 -1.52 25.59
C GLY A 511 0.04 -1.32 27.05
N VAL A 512 -0.57 -2.09 27.96
CA VAL A 512 -0.24 -2.09 29.40
C VAL A 512 1.24 -2.42 29.60
N ARG A 513 1.70 -3.55 29.05
CA ARG A 513 3.09 -4.00 29.19
C ARG A 513 4.09 -3.01 28.62
N SER A 514 3.75 -2.37 27.51
CA SER A 514 4.62 -1.37 26.91
C SER A 514 4.74 -0.10 27.76
N PHE A 515 3.61 0.35 28.33
CA PHE A 515 3.58 1.54 29.18
C PHE A 515 4.42 1.36 30.44
N VAL A 516 4.23 0.26 31.18
CA VAL A 516 4.91 0.01 32.46
C VAL A 516 6.42 -0.23 32.33
N LYS A 517 6.95 -0.44 31.11
CA LYS A 517 8.39 -0.54 30.88
C LYS A 517 9.14 0.76 31.13
N ALA A 518 8.47 1.91 30.98
CA ALA A 518 9.09 3.22 31.04
C ALA A 518 8.34 4.22 31.93
N ASN A 519 7.21 3.81 32.54
CA ASN A 519 6.33 4.68 33.32
C ASN A 519 5.90 4.00 34.61
N ALA A 520 5.63 4.81 35.65
CA ALA A 520 5.04 4.34 36.89
C ALA A 520 3.58 3.92 36.70
N SER A 521 3.12 2.97 37.52
CA SER A 521 1.74 2.43 37.49
C SER A 521 0.87 2.95 38.65
N ASP A 522 1.14 4.18 39.09
CA ASP A 522 0.50 4.88 40.21
C ASP A 522 -0.80 5.62 39.82
N LYS A 523 -1.06 5.77 38.51
CA LYS A 523 -2.26 6.42 37.97
C LYS A 523 -3.44 5.45 37.79
N ILE A 524 -4.60 5.97 37.42
CA ILE A 524 -5.79 5.14 37.15
C ILE A 524 -5.68 4.47 35.77
N ALA A 525 -5.90 3.17 35.70
CA ALA A 525 -5.90 2.41 34.44
C ALA A 525 -7.34 2.15 33.95
N PHE A 526 -7.76 2.89 32.93
CA PHE A 526 -9.02 2.65 32.22
C PHE A 526 -8.80 1.57 31.16
N CYS A 527 -9.52 0.46 31.23
CA CYS A 527 -9.34 -0.68 30.35
C CYS A 527 -10.56 -0.90 29.47
N ILE A 528 -10.35 -1.07 28.16
CA ILE A 528 -11.43 -1.33 27.19
C ILE A 528 -12.20 -2.64 27.49
N GLY A 529 -11.62 -3.58 28.24
CA GLY A 529 -12.30 -4.83 28.57
C GLY A 529 -11.49 -5.73 29.49
N GLU A 530 -12.11 -6.83 29.90
CA GLU A 530 -11.62 -7.67 30.99
C GLU A 530 -10.26 -8.33 30.72
N THR A 531 -9.95 -8.65 29.46
CA THR A 531 -8.63 -9.20 29.11
C THR A 531 -7.50 -8.17 29.32
N THR A 532 -7.76 -6.91 28.99
CA THR A 532 -6.80 -5.81 29.23
C THR A 532 -6.74 -5.49 30.72
N ALA A 533 -7.87 -5.51 31.42
CA ALA A 533 -7.96 -5.26 32.85
C ALA A 533 -7.20 -6.31 33.68
N HIS A 534 -7.30 -7.58 33.31
CA HIS A 534 -6.55 -8.65 33.95
C HIS A 534 -5.04 -8.40 33.91
N GLU A 535 -4.50 -7.93 32.78
CA GLU A 535 -3.11 -7.52 32.67
C GLU A 535 -2.82 -6.21 33.41
N ALA A 536 -3.72 -5.22 33.38
CA ALA A 536 -3.52 -3.98 34.12
C ALA A 536 -3.44 -4.19 35.65
N ARG A 537 -4.27 -5.09 36.21
CA ARG A 537 -4.29 -5.40 37.65
C ARG A 537 -3.00 -6.02 38.19
N THR A 538 -2.11 -6.51 37.32
CA THR A 538 -0.79 -6.99 37.77
C THR A 538 0.18 -5.85 38.10
N TYR A 539 -0.09 -4.63 37.62
CA TYR A 539 0.80 -3.47 37.79
C TYR A 539 0.12 -2.28 38.47
N PHE A 540 -1.17 -2.04 38.18
CA PHE A 540 -1.92 -0.89 38.65
C PHE A 540 -2.82 -1.26 39.83
N LYS A 541 -2.89 -0.36 40.83
CA LYS A 541 -3.80 -0.51 41.98
C LYS A 541 -5.26 -0.17 41.61
N ASN A 542 -5.46 0.87 40.82
CA ASN A 542 -6.78 1.37 40.44
C ASN A 542 -7.07 1.04 38.97
N VAL A 543 -7.90 0.02 38.74
CA VAL A 543 -8.27 -0.44 37.39
C VAL A 543 -9.78 -0.33 37.21
N VAL A 544 -10.21 0.43 36.22
CA VAL A 544 -11.62 0.61 35.84
C VAL A 544 -11.86 -0.02 34.48
N VAL A 545 -12.95 -0.79 34.33
CA VAL A 545 -13.20 -1.60 33.13
C VAL A 545 -14.48 -1.17 32.45
N ALA A 546 -14.41 -0.91 31.14
CA ALA A 546 -15.58 -0.51 30.37
C ALA A 546 -16.62 -1.64 30.34
N LYS A 547 -17.90 -1.26 30.49
CA LYS A 547 -19.05 -2.21 30.47
C LYS A 547 -19.12 -3.03 29.18
N GLN A 548 -18.68 -2.46 28.06
CA GLN A 548 -18.57 -3.13 26.78
C GLN A 548 -17.21 -2.84 26.14
N SER A 549 -16.65 -3.82 25.43
CA SER A 549 -15.35 -3.70 24.74
C SER A 549 -15.41 -2.90 23.44
N THR A 550 -15.77 -1.63 23.59
CA THR A 550 -15.88 -0.60 22.55
C THR A 550 -15.20 0.68 23.01
N ILE A 551 -14.79 1.52 22.08
CA ILE A 551 -14.09 2.76 22.40
C ILE A 551 -15.09 3.75 22.99
N GLU A 552 -16.32 3.75 22.49
CA GLU A 552 -17.41 4.63 22.89
C GLU A 552 -17.78 4.42 24.37
N HIS A 553 -17.89 3.16 24.81
CA HIS A 553 -18.13 2.85 26.23
C HIS A 553 -16.94 3.15 27.12
N MET A 554 -15.72 3.07 26.58
CA MET A 554 -14.51 3.43 27.30
C MET A 554 -14.44 4.94 27.52
N LEU A 555 -14.74 5.74 26.50
CA LEU A 555 -14.79 7.21 26.60
C LEU A 555 -15.91 7.66 27.53
N LYS A 556 -17.10 7.06 27.41
CA LYS A 556 -18.20 7.32 28.35
C LYS A 556 -17.79 7.04 29.80
N MET A 557 -17.14 5.90 30.05
CA MET A 557 -16.65 5.56 31.39
C MET A 557 -15.61 6.55 31.91
N VAL A 558 -14.73 7.05 31.05
CA VAL A 558 -13.75 8.09 31.41
C VAL A 558 -14.46 9.38 31.78
N ASN A 559 -15.45 9.82 30.98
CA ASN A 559 -16.26 10.99 31.31
C ASN A 559 -17.00 10.81 32.65
N ASP A 560 -17.75 9.71 32.80
CA ASP A 560 -18.51 9.41 34.01
C ASP A 560 -17.59 9.45 35.26
N TYR A 561 -16.37 8.92 35.15
CA TYR A 561 -15.41 8.89 36.26
C TYR A 561 -14.97 10.29 36.71
N TYR A 562 -14.65 11.18 35.77
CA TYR A 562 -14.18 12.53 36.09
C TYR A 562 -15.32 13.54 36.32
N ASP A 563 -16.55 13.22 35.92
CA ASP A 563 -17.74 14.01 36.28
C ASP A 563 -18.20 13.75 37.73
N GLU A 564 -17.89 12.57 38.27
CA GLU A 564 -18.24 12.16 39.65
C GLU A 564 -17.12 12.42 40.68
N SER A 565 -15.92 12.83 40.23
CA SER A 565 -14.72 13.06 41.05
C SER A 565 -14.45 14.55 41.27
#